data_AF-A0A369KQ29-F1
#
_entry.id   AF-A0A369KQ29-F1
#
_cell.length_a   1.000
_cell.length_b   1.000
_cell.length_c   1.000
_cell.angle_alpha   90.00
_cell.angle_beta   90.00
_cell.angle_gamma   90.00
#
_symmetry.space_group_name_H-M   'P 1'
#
loop_
_entity.id
_entity.type
_entity.pdbx_description
1 polymer ?
#
loop_
_entity_poly.entity_id
_entity_poly.type
_entity_poly.pdbx_seq_one_letter_code
_entity_poly.pdbx_strand_id
1 'polypeptide(L)'
;MKLTKITYFTIACASILSNSSFAGTCTMHVTREACTGMEKESYAKCGGKASCDETKKTGSAEACAKAALEACANVAARQKQTKSKKITADFDGKPVEGGKNFCEPNRSDFNKC
;
A
#
# COMPACT_ATOMS: atom_id res chain seq x y z
N MET A 1 58.64 11.91 44.09
CA MET A 1 57.29 11.69 44.64
C MET A 1 56.37 11.29 43.48
N LYS A 2 55.85 10.05 43.50
CA LYS A 2 54.70 9.47 42.73
C LYS A 2 54.85 9.41 41.19
N LEU A 3 55.01 8.24 40.53
CA LEU A 3 54.03 7.16 40.25
C LEU A 3 52.67 7.76 39.78
N THR A 4 52.06 7.46 38.62
CA THR A 4 51.91 6.19 37.89
C THR A 4 51.33 6.47 36.47
N LYS A 5 51.65 5.63 35.49
CA LYS A 5 50.92 5.45 34.21
C LYS A 5 49.44 5.11 34.46
N ILE A 6 48.47 5.68 33.74
CA ILE A 6 47.26 4.94 33.31
C ILE A 6 46.79 5.43 31.93
N THR A 7 47.02 4.57 30.95
CA THR A 7 46.38 4.51 29.64
C THR A 7 44.86 4.35 29.81
N TYR A 8 44.04 5.25 29.26
CA TYR A 8 42.61 4.99 29.06
C TYR A 8 42.28 5.07 27.58
N PHE A 9 42.45 3.92 26.94
CA PHE A 9 41.88 3.58 25.65
C PHE A 9 40.40 3.22 25.89
N THR A 10 39.53 4.23 26.04
CA THR A 10 38.08 4.00 26.12
C THR A 10 37.52 3.89 24.71
N ILE A 11 37.48 2.64 24.20
CA ILE A 11 36.57 2.23 23.14
C ILE A 11 35.16 2.50 23.67
N ALA A 12 34.58 3.64 23.28
CA ALA A 12 33.16 3.88 23.44
C ALA A 12 32.43 3.00 22.43
N CYS A 13 32.00 1.83 22.90
CA CYS A 13 31.14 0.91 22.18
C CYS A 13 29.81 1.63 21.88
N ALA A 14 29.72 2.23 20.70
CA ALA A 14 28.49 2.80 20.16
C ALA A 14 27.50 1.65 19.91
N SER A 15 26.68 1.34 20.92
CA SER A 15 25.54 0.43 20.78
C SER A 15 24.51 1.09 19.86
N ILE A 16 24.62 0.78 18.57
CA ILE A 16 23.60 1.05 17.55
C ILE A 16 22.37 0.26 17.97
N LEU A 17 21.39 0.95 18.57
CA LEU A 17 20.05 0.40 18.75
C LEU A 17 19.47 0.19 17.35
N SER A 18 19.58 -1.05 16.85
CA SER A 18 18.92 -1.49 15.63
C SER A 18 17.41 -1.45 15.88
N ASN A 19 16.79 -0.30 15.59
CA ASN A 19 15.33 -0.20 15.53
C ASN A 19 14.84 -1.24 14.52
N SER A 20 14.27 -2.32 15.02
CA SER A 20 13.60 -3.32 14.19
C SER A 20 12.38 -2.62 13.60
N SER A 21 12.49 -2.15 12.36
CA SER A 21 11.34 -1.67 11.58
C SER A 21 10.40 -2.85 11.37
N PHE A 22 9.35 -2.94 12.20
CA PHE A 22 8.31 -3.95 12.03
C PHE A 22 7.42 -3.51 10.86
N ALA A 23 7.70 -4.03 9.67
CA ALA A 23 6.86 -3.78 8.51
C ALA A 23 5.54 -4.56 8.67
N GLY A 24 4.46 -3.83 8.93
CA GLY A 24 3.11 -4.36 8.95
C GLY A 24 2.63 -4.75 7.55
N THR A 25 1.47 -5.40 7.51
CA THR A 25 0.84 -5.91 6.29
C THR A 25 -0.30 -5.01 5.88
N CYS A 26 -0.20 -4.42 4.70
CA CYS A 26 -1.28 -3.66 4.06
C CYS A 26 -2.01 -4.57 3.08
N THR A 27 -3.29 -4.84 3.31
CA THR A 27 -4.17 -5.59 2.42
C THR A 27 -5.14 -4.61 1.78
N MET A 28 -5.06 -4.43 0.46
CA MET A 28 -5.98 -3.58 -0.29
C MET A 28 -7.05 -4.45 -0.94
N HIS A 29 -8.32 -4.20 -0.61
CA HIS A 29 -9.45 -4.89 -1.22
C HIS A 29 -9.88 -4.12 -2.45
N VAL A 30 -9.64 -4.70 -3.62
CA VAL A 30 -9.89 -4.05 -4.90
C VAL A 30 -11.14 -4.63 -5.52
N THR A 31 -12.08 -3.77 -5.92
CA THR A 31 -13.26 -4.15 -6.70
C THR A 31 -13.33 -3.29 -7.96
N ARG A 32 -13.60 -3.91 -9.10
CA ARG A 32 -13.70 -3.25 -10.40
C ARG A 32 -15.07 -3.55 -11.03
N GLU A 33 -15.62 -2.55 -11.68
CA GLU A 33 -16.73 -2.71 -12.62
C GLU A 33 -16.16 -2.58 -14.04
N ALA A 34 -16.49 -3.52 -14.92
CA ALA A 34 -16.07 -3.47 -16.31
C ALA A 34 -17.01 -2.58 -17.14
N CYS A 35 -16.49 -1.99 -18.21
CA CYS A 35 -17.32 -1.60 -19.34
C CYS A 35 -17.94 -2.86 -19.96
N THR A 36 -19.12 -2.74 -20.55
CA THR A 36 -19.82 -3.85 -21.21
C THR A 36 -18.92 -4.54 -22.24
N GLY A 37 -18.73 -5.86 -22.11
CA GLY A 37 -17.91 -6.65 -23.03
C GLY A 37 -16.39 -6.56 -22.79
N MET A 38 -15.95 -5.86 -21.75
CA MET A 38 -14.54 -5.70 -21.37
C MET A 38 -14.21 -6.42 -20.05
N GLU A 39 -15.03 -7.39 -19.63
CA GLU A 39 -14.90 -8.08 -18.35
C GLU A 39 -13.54 -8.78 -18.25
N LYS A 40 -13.11 -9.43 -19.33
CA LYS A 40 -11.82 -10.15 -19.39
C LYS A 40 -10.65 -9.20 -19.14
N GLU A 41 -10.62 -8.05 -19.82
CA GLU A 41 -9.55 -7.05 -19.73
C GLU A 41 -9.61 -6.26 -18.41
N SER A 42 -10.82 -5.94 -17.94
CA SER A 42 -11.04 -5.22 -16.69
C SER A 42 -10.64 -6.07 -15.48
N TYR A 43 -10.92 -7.37 -15.52
CA TYR A 43 -10.69 -8.30 -14.42
C TYR A 43 -9.36 -9.04 -14.50
N ALA A 44 -8.58 -8.87 -15.56
CA ALA A 44 -7.26 -9.49 -15.72
C ALA A 44 -6.33 -9.30 -14.50
N LYS A 45 -6.38 -8.11 -13.87
CA LYS A 45 -5.58 -7.81 -12.66
C LYS A 45 -6.01 -8.56 -11.40
N CYS A 46 -7.20 -9.15 -11.41
CA CYS A 46 -7.75 -9.96 -10.32
C CYS A 46 -7.96 -11.42 -10.76
N GLY A 47 -7.15 -11.91 -11.70
CA GLY A 47 -7.26 -13.30 -12.18
C GLY A 47 -8.62 -13.62 -12.79
N GLY A 48 -9.25 -12.65 -13.44
CA GLY A 48 -10.57 -12.80 -14.07
C GLY A 48 -11.76 -12.53 -13.14
N LYS A 49 -11.54 -12.19 -11.87
CA LYS A 49 -12.60 -11.83 -10.92
C LYS A 49 -12.81 -10.32 -10.83
N ALA A 50 -14.04 -9.89 -10.54
CA ALA A 50 -14.35 -8.49 -10.30
C ALA A 50 -13.62 -7.91 -9.07
N SER A 51 -13.34 -8.76 -8.08
CA SER A 51 -12.68 -8.38 -6.84
C SER A 51 -11.52 -9.30 -6.48
N CYS A 52 -10.50 -8.73 -5.86
CA CYS A 52 -9.36 -9.45 -5.29
C CYS A 52 -8.65 -8.61 -4.23
N ASP A 53 -7.81 -9.28 -3.44
CA ASP A 53 -6.95 -8.63 -2.45
C ASP A 53 -5.55 -8.46 -3.03
N GLU A 54 -4.99 -7.26 -2.86
CA GLU A 54 -3.61 -6.92 -3.20
C GLU A 54 -2.86 -6.63 -1.88
N THR A 55 -1.95 -7.53 -1.47
CA THR A 55 -1.20 -7.38 -0.22
C THR A 55 0.21 -6.85 -0.46
N LYS A 56 0.67 -5.93 0.40
CA LYS A 56 2.08 -5.52 0.44
C LYS A 56 2.54 -5.16 1.85
N LYS A 57 3.85 -5.09 2.05
CA LYS A 57 4.45 -4.67 3.33
C LYS A 57 4.58 -3.15 3.38
N THR A 58 4.11 -2.54 4.46
CA THR A 58 4.25 -1.09 4.71
C THR A 58 4.68 -0.85 6.15
N GLY A 59 5.35 0.29 6.41
CA GLY A 59 5.81 0.64 7.76
C GLY A 59 4.71 1.20 8.66
N SER A 60 3.54 1.56 8.12
CA SER A 60 2.45 2.18 8.86
C SER A 60 1.09 2.08 8.14
N ALA A 61 0.02 2.36 8.88
CA ALA A 61 -1.32 2.54 8.34
C ALA A 61 -1.40 3.72 7.35
N GLU A 62 -0.67 4.81 7.59
CA GLU A 62 -0.60 5.95 6.68
C GLU A 62 0.07 5.59 5.34
N ALA A 63 1.14 4.80 5.39
CA ALA A 63 1.77 4.27 4.19
C ALA A 63 0.82 3.31 3.43
N CYS A 64 -0.05 2.59 4.16
CA CYS A 64 -1.11 1.77 3.56
C CYS A 64 -2.24 2.61 2.95
N ALA A 65 -2.61 3.74 3.56
CA ALA A 65 -3.55 4.70 2.97
C ALA A 65 -3.01 5.29 1.67
N LYS A 66 -1.77 5.77 1.66
CA LYS A 66 -1.10 6.29 0.46
C LYS A 66 -1.05 5.25 -0.66
N ALA A 67 -0.71 4.01 -0.30
CA ALA A 67 -0.73 2.89 -1.21
C ALA A 67 -2.10 2.64 -1.85
N ALA A 68 -3.16 2.66 -1.04
CA ALA A 68 -4.52 2.46 -1.52
C ALA A 68 -4.96 3.58 -2.48
N LEU A 69 -4.57 4.83 -2.17
CA LEU A 69 -4.80 5.99 -3.06
C LEU A 69 -4.06 5.84 -4.40
N GLU A 70 -2.78 5.47 -4.38
CA GLU A 70 -1.98 5.25 -5.59
C GLU A 70 -2.57 4.12 -6.45
N ALA A 71 -3.08 3.06 -5.81
CA ALA A 71 -3.71 1.96 -6.50
C ALA A 71 -4.98 2.39 -7.26
N CYS A 72 -5.61 3.54 -6.95
CA CYS A 72 -6.78 4.03 -7.69
C CYS A 72 -6.48 4.48 -9.13
N ALA A 73 -5.21 4.59 -9.54
CA ALA A 73 -4.85 5.04 -10.87
C ALA A 73 -5.51 4.20 -11.99
N ASN A 74 -6.17 4.88 -12.95
CA ASN A 74 -6.71 4.29 -14.16
C ASN A 74 -5.99 4.84 -15.40
N VAL A 75 -4.89 4.18 -15.75
CA VAL A 75 -4.05 4.56 -16.90
C VAL A 75 -4.81 4.48 -18.23
N ALA A 76 -4.39 5.28 -19.22
CA ALA A 76 -5.04 5.43 -20.53
C ALA A 76 -5.47 4.10 -21.19
N ALA A 77 -4.61 3.08 -21.12
CA ALA A 77 -4.87 1.74 -21.68
C ALA A 77 -6.10 1.03 -21.07
N ARG A 78 -6.55 1.43 -19.88
CA ARG A 78 -7.65 0.80 -19.14
C ARG A 78 -8.91 1.65 -19.04
N GLN A 79 -8.88 2.90 -19.49
CA GLN A 79 -10.00 3.83 -19.37
C GLN A 79 -11.25 3.34 -20.13
N LYS A 80 -11.03 2.65 -21.26
CA LYS A 80 -12.11 2.01 -22.07
C LYS A 80 -12.54 0.64 -21.55
N GLN A 81 -11.88 0.11 -20.52
CA GLN A 81 -12.13 -1.24 -19.98
C GLN A 81 -12.79 -1.18 -18.59
N THR A 82 -12.34 -0.24 -17.75
CA THR A 82 -12.77 -0.14 -16.35
C THR A 82 -13.77 0.99 -16.20
N LYS A 83 -15.01 0.65 -15.84
CA LYS A 83 -16.11 1.58 -15.62
C LYS A 83 -16.04 2.23 -14.24
N SER A 84 -15.66 1.48 -13.22
CA SER A 84 -15.44 2.02 -11.87
C SER A 84 -14.43 1.17 -11.09
N LYS A 85 -13.83 1.76 -10.06
CA LYS A 85 -12.93 1.05 -9.15
C LYS A 85 -13.19 1.51 -7.72
N LYS A 86 -13.31 0.55 -6.81
CA LYS A 86 -13.35 0.74 -5.36
C LYS A 86 -12.13 0.08 -4.73
N ILE A 87 -11.49 0.79 -3.80
CA ILE A 87 -10.40 0.25 -3.00
C ILE A 87 -10.67 0.59 -1.54
N THR A 88 -10.72 -0.42 -0.69
CA THR A 88 -10.57 -0.25 0.77
C THR A 88 -9.25 -0.89 1.20
N ALA A 89 -8.77 -0.60 2.40
CA ALA A 89 -7.51 -1.17 2.86
C ALA A 89 -7.52 -1.47 4.36
N ASP A 90 -6.85 -2.54 4.72
CA ASP A 90 -6.57 -2.95 6.09
C ASP A 90 -5.05 -2.92 6.33
N PHE A 91 -4.63 -2.42 7.50
CA PHE A 91 -3.26 -2.49 7.97
C PHE A 91 -3.19 -3.36 9.22
N ASP A 92 -2.43 -4.45 9.14
CA ASP A 92 -2.37 -5.51 10.16
C ASP A 92 -3.77 -5.99 10.58
N GLY A 93 -4.64 -6.16 9.58
CA GLY A 93 -6.02 -6.64 9.76
C GLY A 93 -6.99 -5.61 10.33
N LYS A 94 -6.59 -4.33 10.44
CA LYS A 94 -7.46 -3.25 10.90
C LYS A 94 -7.79 -2.29 9.76
N PRO A 95 -9.05 -1.85 9.63
CA PRO A 95 -9.46 -0.93 8.59
C PRO A 95 -8.71 0.39 8.68
N VAL A 96 -8.06 0.77 7.57
CA VAL A 96 -7.39 2.06 7.42
C VAL A 96 -8.46 3.12 7.14
N GLU A 97 -8.38 4.24 7.85
CA GLU A 97 -9.34 5.36 7.74
C GLU A 97 -10.82 4.92 7.82
N GLY A 98 -11.12 4.00 8.73
CA GLY A 98 -12.49 3.51 8.95
C GLY A 98 -13.06 2.70 7.80
N GLY A 99 -12.22 2.19 6.89
CA GLY A 99 -12.66 1.36 5.77
C GLY A 99 -13.28 2.15 4.62
N LYS A 100 -12.95 3.45 4.53
CA LYS A 100 -13.41 4.30 3.43
C LYS A 100 -12.98 3.73 2.07
N ASN A 101 -13.74 4.06 1.02
CA ASN A 101 -13.26 3.88 -0.34
C ASN A 101 -12.20 4.95 -0.64
N PHE A 102 -10.97 4.53 -0.94
CA PHE A 102 -9.87 5.40 -1.32
C PHE A 102 -10.02 5.97 -2.74
N CYS A 103 -10.82 5.33 -3.60
CA CYS A 103 -11.06 5.83 -4.94
C CYS A 103 -12.30 6.72 -4.96
N GLU A 104 -12.14 7.95 -5.42
CA GLU A 104 -13.24 8.87 -5.65
C GLU A 104 -14.26 8.25 -6.64
N PRO A 105 -15.56 8.16 -6.30
CA PRO A 105 -16.57 7.46 -7.11
C PRO A 105 -16.83 8.05 -8.50
N ASN A 106 -16.46 9.31 -8.76
CA ASN A 106 -16.76 10.02 -10.00
C ASN A 106 -15.52 10.57 -10.72
N ARG A 107 -14.40 9.84 -10.69
CA ARG A 107 -13.20 10.33 -11.40
C ARG A 107 -13.39 10.32 -12.91
N SER A 108 -12.90 11.37 -13.53
CA SER A 108 -13.03 11.60 -14.98
C SER A 108 -12.23 10.62 -15.84
N ASP A 109 -11.33 9.82 -15.25
CA ASP A 109 -10.55 8.79 -15.94
C ASP A 109 -11.20 7.41 -15.95
N PHE A 110 -12.37 7.22 -15.33
CA PHE A 110 -13.17 6.02 -15.46
C PHE A 110 -14.32 6.17 -16.47
N ASN A 111 -14.94 5.05 -16.82
CA ASN A 111 -16.14 5.02 -17.67
C ASN A 111 -15.94 5.74 -19.02
N LYS A 112 -14.85 5.44 -19.72
CA LYS A 112 -14.61 5.86 -21.12
C LYS A 112 -15.00 4.77 -22.12
N CYS A 113 -15.94 3.93 -21.71
CA CYS A 113 -16.82 3.29 -22.67
C CYS A 113 -17.56 4.41 -23.44
#